data_AF-A0A350CUP7-F1
#
_entry.id   AF-A0A350CUP7-F1
#
_cell.length_a   1.000
_cell.length_b   1.000
_cell.length_c   1.000
_cell.angle_alpha   90.00
_cell.angle_beta   90.00
_cell.angle_gamma   90.00
#
_symmetry.space_group_name_H-M   'P 1'
#
loop_
_entity.id
_entity.type
_entity.pdbx_description
1 polymer ?
#
loop_
_entity_poly.entity_id
_entity_poly.type
_entity_poly.pdbx_seq_one_letter_code
_entity_poly.pdbx_strand_id
1 'polypeptide(L)' 'EPGRVARLAASVPMGRGGHASEVAQAVLWLLSDAASYTTGSFIEVSGGR' A
#
# COMPACT_ATOMS: atom_id res chain seq x y z
N GLU A 1 18.93 2.95 -5.34
CA GLU A 1 19.48 2.26 -6.53
C GLU A 1 18.51 2.43 -7.71
N PRO A 2 18.96 2.93 -8.87
CA PRO A 2 18.19 2.88 -10.10
C PRO A 2 17.72 1.45 -10.41
N GLY A 3 16.50 1.29 -10.95
CA GLY A 3 15.97 -0.03 -11.33
C GLY A 3 15.55 -0.96 -10.18
N ARG A 4 15.67 -0.54 -8.92
CA ARG A 4 15.27 -1.36 -7.75
C ARG A 4 13.83 -1.85 -7.82
N VAL A 5 12.91 -0.99 -8.26
CA VAL A 5 11.47 -1.33 -8.38
C VAL A 5 11.26 -2.48 -9.36
N ALA A 6 11.90 -2.42 -10.53
CA ALA A 6 11.79 -3.48 -11.54
C ALA A 6 12.36 -4.82 -11.03
N ARG A 7 13.48 -4.79 -10.30
CA ARG A 7 14.10 -5.99 -9.71
C ARG A 7 13.20 -6.64 -8.65
N LEU A 8 12.53 -5.84 -7.83
CA LEU A 8 11.68 -6.36 -6.75
C LEU A 8 10.27 -6.76 -7.21
N ALA A 9 9.83 -6.30 -8.38
CA ALA A 9 8.50 -6.57 -8.93
C ALA A 9 8.16 -8.07 -8.97
N ALA A 10 9.10 -8.94 -9.33
CA ALA A 10 8.90 -10.39 -9.36
C ALA A 10 8.63 -11.01 -7.98
N SER A 11 9.01 -10.35 -6.89
CA SER A 11 8.75 -10.78 -5.51
C SER A 11 7.48 -10.17 -4.90
N VAL A 12 6.81 -9.28 -5.62
CA VAL A 12 5.53 -8.67 -5.21
C VAL A 12 4.41 -9.39 -5.97
N PRO A 13 3.39 -9.95 -5.31
CA PRO A 13 2.32 -10.66 -6.01
C PRO A 13 1.60 -9.84 -7.09
N MET A 14 1.43 -8.53 -6.88
CA MET A 14 0.89 -7.63 -7.92
C MET A 14 1.85 -7.35 -9.09
N GLY A 15 3.08 -7.86 -9.05
CA GLY A 15 4.03 -7.79 -10.17
C GLY A 15 4.57 -6.40 -10.47
N ARG A 16 4.39 -5.43 -9.57
CA ARG A 16 4.82 -4.04 -9.77
C ARG A 16 5.17 -3.33 -8.46
N GLY A 17 5.85 -2.20 -8.58
CA GLY A 17 5.97 -1.25 -7.47
C GLY A 17 4.64 -0.59 -7.14
N GLY A 18 4.44 -0.28 -5.86
CA GLY A 18 3.35 0.56 -5.41
C GLY A 18 3.56 2.02 -5.84
N HIS A 19 2.45 2.75 -5.99
CA HIS A 19 2.43 4.18 -6.21
C HIS A 19 2.09 4.93 -4.91
N ALA A 20 2.61 6.13 -4.75
CA ALA A 20 2.31 6.98 -3.58
C ALA A 20 0.81 7.25 -3.41
N SER A 21 0.06 7.31 -4.51
CA SER A 21 -1.40 7.46 -4.48
C SER A 21 -2.11 6.31 -3.79
N GLU A 22 -1.60 5.08 -3.87
CA GLU A 22 -2.22 3.91 -3.23
C GLU A 22 -2.12 4.01 -1.70
N VAL A 23 -0.98 4.49 -1.20
CA VAL A 23 -0.80 4.80 0.23
C VAL A 23 -1.72 5.97 0.64
N ALA A 24 -1.77 7.02 -0.16
CA ALA A 24 -2.62 8.17 0.12
C ALA A 24 -4.12 7.78 0.21
N GLN A 25 -4.59 6.88 -0.66
CA GLN A 25 -5.97 6.39 -0.59
C GLN A 25 -6.25 5.58 0.68
N ALA A 26 -5.30 4.75 1.15
CA ALA A 26 -5.45 4.03 2.42
C ALA A 26 -5.52 5.01 3.62
N VAL A 27 -4.71 6.07 3.60
CA VAL A 27 -4.76 7.14 4.61
C VAL A 27 -6.10 7.88 4.55
N LEU A 28 -6.58 8.24 3.36
CA LEU A 28 -7.88 8.89 3.19
C LEU A 28 -9.03 8.01 3.70
N TRP A 29 -8.97 6.70 3.48
CA TRP A 29 -9.94 5.76 4.05
C TRP A 29 -9.91 5.78 5.58
N LEU A 30 -8.71 5.73 6.19
CA LEU A 30 -8.55 5.80 7.65
C LEU A 30 -9.09 7.10 8.27
N LEU A 31 -9.05 8.21 7.52
CA LEU A 31 -9.58 9.51 7.95
C LEU A 31 -11.08 9.67 7.70
N SER A 32 -11.71 8.73 7.00
CA SER A 32 -13.12 8.81 6.61
C SER A 32 -14.04 8.13 7.63
N ASP A 33 -15.33 8.46 7.57
CA ASP A 33 -16.38 7.83 8.37
C ASP A 33 -16.47 6.31 8.15
N ALA A 34 -16.00 5.81 6.99
CA ALA A 34 -15.97 4.38 6.70
C ALA A 34 -15.04 3.58 7.63
N ALA A 35 -14.06 4.24 8.24
CA ALA A 35 -13.15 3.64 9.21
C ALA A 35 -13.58 3.87 10.68
N SER A 36 -14.81 4.35 10.93
CA SER A 36 -15.29 4.79 12.25
C SER A 36 -15.18 3.78 13.39
N TYR A 37 -15.08 2.47 13.09
CA TYR A 37 -14.92 1.40 14.07
C TYR A 37 -13.53 0.73 14.02
N THR A 38 -12.56 1.34 13.35
CA THR A 38 -11.19 0.85 13.24
C THR A 38 -10.26 1.70 14.11
N THR A 39 -9.52 1.07 15.02
CA THR A 39 -8.50 1.73 15.85
C THR A 39 -7.40 0.74 16.21
N GLY A 40 -6.16 1.22 16.36
CA GLY A 40 -5.01 0.40 16.75
C GLY A 40 -4.59 -0.69 15.74
N SER A 41 -5.17 -0.68 14.53
CA SER A 41 -4.91 -1.68 13.49
C SER A 41 -3.87 -1.19 12.48
N PHE A 42 -3.19 -2.14 11.84
CA PHE A 42 -2.29 -1.88 10.72
C PHE A 42 -2.98 -2.18 9.38
N ILE A 43 -2.75 -1.32 8.39
CA ILE A 43 -3.14 -1.56 6.99
C ILE A 43 -1.86 -1.66 6.17
N GLU A 44 -1.66 -2.81 5.54
CA GLU A 44 -0.51 -3.07 4.71
C GLU A 44 -0.80 -2.75 3.24
N VAL A 45 -0.05 -1.79 2.69
CA VAL A 45 -0.13 -1.37 1.27
C VAL A 45 1.12 -1.87 0.54
N SER A 46 1.30 -3.19 0.49
CA SER A 46 2.53 -3.84 0.00
C SER A 46 2.40 -4.52 -1.37
N GLY A 47 1.20 -4.50 -1.97
CA GLY A 47 0.92 -5.26 -3.19
C GLY A 47 0.89 -6.78 -2.96
N GLY A 48 0.56 -7.21 -1.74
CA GLY A 48 0.42 -8.61 -1.33
C GLY A 48 1.71 -9.26 -0.79
N ARG A 49 2.77 -8.48 -0.60
CA ARG A 49 4.02 -8.93 -0.01
C ARG A 49 3.96 -8.94 1.50
#